data_AF-A0A8S2M4E9-F1
#
_entry.id   AF-A0A8S2M4E9-F1
#
_cell.length_a   1.000
_cell.length_b   1.000
_cell.length_c   1.000
_cell.angle_alpha   90.00
_cell.angle_beta   90.00
_cell.angle_gamma   90.00
#
_symmetry.space_group_name_H-M   'P 1'
#
loop_
_entity.id
_entity.type
_entity.pdbx_description
1 polymer ?
#
loop_
_entity_poly.entity_id
_entity_poly.type
_entity_poly.pdbx_seq_one_letter_code
_entity_poly.pdbx_strand_id
1 'polypeptide(L)'
;TLKVINTHTHHDHTGDNWRFPGRLSGVDSDFVKQNSKGSIEEAQNEIKPGMMWETYLPEDFNPKNYRYHPYEINNYVKENDRIDLGQGQELQVISTPGHSPDSISLLDEKQRLLFAGDVFYPGPILLYRPETNLQDYLKSLEKLTEICSKIDLILPGHNIPNVEPKLIIKAAQAIREVMNGKSMAKKIDDGKHNEYSYGEFSFVIDPSFL
;
A
#
# COMPACT_ATOMS: atom_id res chain seq x y z
N THR A 1 -8.15 16.54 18.32
CA THR A 1 -9.09 15.45 17.99
C THR A 1 -8.32 14.35 17.28
N LEU A 2 -8.61 13.07 17.57
CA LEU A 2 -8.00 11.94 16.86
C LEU A 2 -8.53 11.87 15.41
N LYS A 3 -7.62 11.73 14.46
CA LYS A 3 -7.89 11.47 13.04
C LYS A 3 -7.21 10.16 12.65
N VAL A 4 -7.84 9.37 11.80
CA VAL A 4 -7.28 8.11 11.27
C VAL A 4 -7.36 8.18 9.76
N ILE A 5 -6.23 7.97 9.09
CA ILE A 5 -6.15 7.88 7.64
C ILE A 5 -5.33 6.65 7.29
N ASN A 6 -5.82 5.87 6.33
CA ASN A 6 -5.15 4.69 5.80
C ASN A 6 -4.63 5.03 4.40
N THR A 7 -3.52 4.42 4.00
CA THR A 7 -2.92 4.69 2.69
C THR A 7 -3.73 4.11 1.54
N HIS A 8 -4.53 3.07 1.79
CA HIS A 8 -5.51 2.49 0.89
C HIS A 8 -6.41 1.51 1.66
N THR A 9 -7.33 0.85 0.97
CA THR A 9 -8.35 -0.02 1.56
C THR A 9 -8.09 -1.52 1.42
N HIS A 10 -6.84 -1.94 1.28
CA HIS A 10 -6.49 -3.32 1.62
C HIS A 10 -6.59 -3.55 3.13
N HIS A 11 -6.74 -4.82 3.52
CA HIS A 11 -7.19 -5.17 4.86
C HIS A 11 -6.10 -5.08 5.93
N ASP A 12 -4.83 -5.23 5.54
CA ASP A 12 -3.68 -4.94 6.39
C ASP A 12 -3.60 -3.46 6.78
N HIS A 13 -4.24 -2.57 6.00
CA HIS A 13 -4.36 -1.15 6.33
C HIS A 13 -5.63 -0.84 7.12
N THR A 14 -6.73 -1.57 6.89
CA THR A 14 -8.08 -1.17 7.34
C THR A 14 -8.78 -2.13 8.28
N GLY A 15 -8.16 -3.26 8.64
CA GLY A 15 -8.83 -4.35 9.35
C GLY A 15 -9.53 -3.97 10.66
N ASP A 16 -9.02 -2.93 11.34
CA ASP A 16 -9.59 -2.42 12.61
C ASP A 16 -10.26 -1.04 12.49
N ASN A 17 -10.52 -0.54 11.28
CA ASN A 17 -11.13 0.77 11.05
C ASN A 17 -12.51 0.91 11.73
N TRP A 18 -13.26 -0.17 11.87
CA TRP A 18 -14.56 -0.21 12.58
C TRP A 18 -14.49 0.30 14.03
N ARG A 19 -13.30 0.32 14.65
CA ARG A 19 -13.08 0.83 16.01
C ARG A 19 -12.95 2.36 16.09
N PHE A 20 -12.93 3.05 14.95
CA PHE A 20 -12.72 4.49 14.88
C PHE A 20 -13.91 5.24 14.23
N PRO A 21 -15.15 5.05 14.72
CA PRO A 21 -16.33 5.66 14.13
C PRO A 21 -16.21 7.20 14.12
N GLY A 22 -16.55 7.82 13.00
CA GLY A 22 -16.52 9.28 12.82
C GLY A 22 -15.13 9.89 12.65
N ARG A 23 -14.06 9.08 12.59
CA ARG A 23 -12.67 9.56 12.59
C ARG A 23 -11.85 9.15 11.37
N LEU A 24 -12.43 8.34 10.49
CA LEU A 24 -11.77 7.79 9.31
C LEU A 24 -11.75 8.82 8.18
N SER A 25 -10.59 8.90 7.53
CA SER A 25 -10.35 9.63 6.29
C SER A 25 -9.85 8.68 5.20
N GLY A 26 -10.16 8.99 3.94
CA GLY A 26 -9.67 8.24 2.77
C GLY A 26 -10.19 8.80 1.46
N VAL A 27 -9.96 8.11 0.36
CA VAL A 27 -10.39 8.55 -0.97
C VAL A 27 -11.87 8.23 -1.19
N ASP A 28 -12.60 9.08 -1.92
CA ASP A 28 -13.95 8.76 -2.38
C ASP A 28 -13.88 7.96 -3.69
N SER A 29 -14.09 6.65 -3.61
CA SER A 29 -14.14 5.76 -4.78
C SER A 29 -15.08 4.59 -4.56
N ASP A 30 -15.54 3.97 -5.65
CA ASP A 30 -16.37 2.77 -5.56
C ASP A 30 -15.61 1.57 -5.01
N PHE A 31 -14.29 1.53 -5.24
CA PHE A 31 -13.39 0.53 -4.63
C PHE A 31 -13.41 0.63 -3.11
N VAL A 32 -13.27 1.85 -2.56
CA VAL A 32 -13.37 2.11 -1.12
C VAL A 32 -14.75 1.71 -0.57
N LYS A 33 -15.84 2.07 -1.27
CA LYS A 33 -17.20 1.69 -0.85
C LYS A 33 -17.42 0.18 -0.84
N GLN A 34 -16.76 -0.55 -1.73
CA GLN A 34 -16.83 -2.00 -1.77
C GLN A 34 -16.03 -2.62 -0.62
N ASN A 35 -14.78 -2.20 -0.41
CA ASN A 35 -13.90 -2.74 0.63
C ASN A 35 -14.40 -2.43 2.05
N SER A 36 -15.02 -1.26 2.23
CA SER A 36 -15.55 -0.82 3.53
C SER A 36 -16.76 -1.64 4.03
N LYS A 37 -17.30 -2.57 3.21
CA LYS A 37 -18.36 -3.50 3.64
C LYS A 37 -17.84 -4.62 4.56
N GLY A 38 -16.52 -4.78 4.66
CA GLY A 38 -15.88 -5.87 5.38
C GLY A 38 -16.06 -7.22 4.67
N SER A 39 -15.35 -8.23 5.15
CA SER A 39 -15.30 -9.54 4.52
C SER A 39 -14.88 -10.61 5.52
N ILE A 40 -15.59 -11.75 5.51
CA ILE A 40 -15.17 -12.95 6.24
C ILE A 40 -14.18 -13.71 5.38
N GLU A 41 -14.48 -13.92 4.09
CA GLU A 41 -13.65 -14.72 3.19
C GLU A 41 -12.21 -14.18 3.10
N GLU A 42 -12.06 -12.87 2.94
CA GLU A 42 -10.73 -12.26 2.85
C GLU A 42 -9.99 -12.37 4.19
N ALA A 43 -10.67 -12.15 5.31
CA ALA A 43 -10.07 -12.34 6.63
C ALA A 43 -9.60 -13.78 6.84
N GLN A 44 -10.38 -14.77 6.40
CA GLN A 44 -9.97 -16.18 6.46
C GLN A 44 -8.80 -16.49 5.52
N ASN A 45 -8.69 -15.80 4.38
CA ASN A 45 -7.57 -15.98 3.46
C ASN A 45 -6.25 -15.50 4.06
N GLU A 46 -6.25 -14.41 4.82
CA GLU A 46 -5.03 -13.83 5.43
C GLU A 46 -4.46 -14.65 6.61
N ILE A 47 -5.24 -15.57 7.19
CA ILE A 47 -4.80 -16.45 8.29
C ILE A 47 -4.49 -17.89 7.83
N LYS A 48 -4.39 -18.13 6.52
CA LYS A 48 -3.99 -19.42 5.96
C LYS A 48 -2.51 -19.71 6.26
N PRO A 49 -2.11 -21.00 6.34
CA PRO A 49 -0.70 -21.36 6.44
C PRO A 49 0.12 -20.71 5.32
N GLY A 50 1.22 -20.04 5.68
CA GLY A 50 2.09 -19.33 4.74
C GLY A 50 1.71 -17.87 4.46
N MET A 51 0.57 -17.38 4.96
CA MET A 51 0.18 -15.97 4.85
C MET A 51 0.63 -15.12 6.04
N MET A 52 0.99 -15.76 7.15
CA MET A 52 1.48 -15.08 8.35
C MET A 52 2.97 -15.32 8.53
N TRP A 53 3.69 -14.28 8.96
CA TRP A 53 5.09 -14.38 9.37
C TRP A 53 5.25 -15.31 10.58
N GLU A 54 4.38 -15.12 11.57
CA GLU A 54 4.30 -16.00 12.73
C GLU A 54 3.49 -17.25 12.40
N THR A 55 3.97 -18.40 12.90
CA THR A 55 3.35 -19.70 12.61
C THR A 55 2.28 -20.08 13.65
N TYR A 56 2.02 -19.23 14.63
CA TYR A 56 1.05 -19.48 15.69
C TYR A 56 0.03 -18.35 15.82
N LEU A 57 -1.18 -18.74 16.18
CA LEU A 57 -2.25 -17.83 16.60
C LEU A 57 -2.36 -17.91 18.13
N PRO A 58 -2.82 -16.85 18.81
CA PRO A 58 -3.10 -16.89 20.25
C PRO A 58 -4.01 -18.08 20.62
N GLU A 59 -3.83 -18.69 21.79
CA GLU A 59 -4.59 -19.88 22.20
C GLU A 59 -6.11 -19.63 22.24
N ASP A 60 -6.52 -18.41 22.55
CA ASP A 60 -7.92 -17.96 22.62
C ASP A 60 -8.43 -17.38 21.29
N PHE A 61 -7.59 -17.33 20.25
CA PHE A 61 -8.01 -16.87 18.93
C PHE A 61 -8.90 -17.93 18.28
N ASN A 62 -10.09 -17.53 17.86
CA ASN A 62 -10.99 -18.38 17.09
C ASN A 62 -10.99 -17.94 15.61
N PRO A 63 -10.29 -18.67 14.72
CA PRO A 63 -10.23 -18.37 13.29
C PRO A 63 -11.61 -18.18 12.67
N LYS A 64 -12.60 -19.00 13.06
CA LYS A 64 -13.96 -18.96 12.49
C LYS A 64 -14.70 -17.65 12.74
N ASN A 65 -14.28 -16.90 13.77
CA ASN A 65 -14.87 -15.61 14.12
C ASN A 65 -14.08 -14.42 13.55
N TYR A 66 -12.89 -14.66 13.00
CA TYR A 66 -12.07 -13.60 12.44
C TYR A 66 -12.69 -13.05 11.16
N ARG A 67 -12.89 -11.73 11.14
CA ARG A 67 -13.53 -11.03 10.03
C ARG A 67 -13.07 -9.59 9.97
N TYR A 68 -13.10 -9.04 8.77
CA TYR A 68 -13.08 -7.59 8.58
C TYR A 68 -14.51 -7.06 8.81
N HIS A 69 -14.63 -6.14 9.75
CA HIS A 69 -15.90 -5.49 10.07
C HIS A 69 -16.18 -4.33 9.11
N PRO A 70 -17.45 -4.07 8.77
CA PRO A 70 -17.79 -2.89 8.00
C PRO A 70 -17.40 -1.62 8.74
N TYR A 71 -16.99 -0.60 7.99
CA TYR A 71 -16.65 0.73 8.50
C TYR A 71 -17.12 1.81 7.52
N GLU A 72 -17.04 3.07 7.92
CA GLU A 72 -17.46 4.19 7.08
C GLU A 72 -16.37 5.27 7.07
N ILE A 73 -15.95 5.69 5.88
CA ILE A 73 -15.08 6.86 5.72
C ILE A 73 -15.95 8.11 5.78
N ASN A 74 -15.67 8.97 6.75
CA ASN A 74 -16.48 10.19 6.98
C ASN A 74 -15.81 11.46 6.42
N ASN A 75 -14.52 11.39 6.09
CA ASN A 75 -13.75 12.54 5.62
C ASN A 75 -13.00 12.17 4.34
N TYR A 76 -13.43 12.70 3.19
CA TYR A 76 -12.76 12.40 1.94
C TYR A 76 -11.57 13.31 1.70
N VAL A 77 -10.46 12.74 1.26
CA VAL A 77 -9.24 13.45 0.87
C VAL A 77 -8.97 13.31 -0.63
N LYS A 78 -8.26 14.29 -1.18
CA LYS A 78 -7.85 14.38 -2.58
C LYS A 78 -6.38 14.76 -2.69
N GLU A 79 -5.83 14.67 -3.89
CA GLU A 79 -4.50 15.17 -4.22
C GLU A 79 -4.29 16.59 -3.65
N ASN A 80 -3.14 16.79 -2.99
CA ASN A 80 -2.70 18.04 -2.38
C ASN A 80 -3.50 18.52 -1.16
N ASP A 81 -4.52 17.79 -0.69
CA ASP A 81 -5.15 18.11 0.59
C ASP A 81 -4.12 18.04 1.72
N ARG A 82 -4.26 18.93 2.70
CA ARG A 82 -3.37 19.01 3.87
C ARG A 82 -4.11 18.59 5.13
N ILE A 83 -3.58 17.58 5.79
CA ILE A 83 -4.13 17.03 7.04
C ILE A 83 -3.39 17.67 8.20
N ASP A 84 -4.05 18.63 8.86
CA ASP A 84 -3.51 19.28 10.07
C ASP A 84 -3.41 18.28 11.24
N LEU A 85 -2.21 18.10 11.77
CA LEU A 85 -1.89 17.29 12.95
C LEU A 85 -1.78 18.14 14.23
N GLY A 86 -1.94 19.46 14.12
CA GLY A 86 -1.75 20.44 15.19
C GLY A 86 -0.30 20.92 15.27
N GLN A 87 -0.09 21.99 16.04
CA GLN A 87 1.25 22.55 16.31
C GLN A 87 2.04 22.93 15.03
N GLY A 88 1.33 23.31 13.97
CA GLY A 88 1.94 23.64 12.67
C GLY A 88 2.64 22.45 12.02
N GLN A 89 2.13 21.23 12.26
CA GLN A 89 2.52 20.00 11.58
C GLN A 89 1.36 19.55 10.70
N GLU A 90 1.66 19.20 9.45
CA GLU A 90 0.67 18.76 8.48
C GLU A 90 1.22 17.66 7.59
N LEU A 91 0.32 16.84 7.05
CA LEU A 91 0.63 15.86 6.02
C LEU A 91 -0.06 16.26 4.72
N GLN A 92 0.70 16.37 3.63
CA GLN A 92 0.15 16.55 2.29
C GLN A 92 -0.20 15.19 1.69
N VAL A 93 -1.41 15.07 1.15
CA VAL A 93 -1.88 13.88 0.44
C VAL A 93 -1.33 13.88 -0.98
N ILE A 94 -0.75 12.75 -1.38
CA ILE A 94 -0.28 12.48 -2.74
C ILE A 94 -0.98 11.21 -3.21
N SER A 95 -1.79 11.29 -4.26
CA SER A 95 -2.42 10.09 -4.84
C SER A 95 -1.36 9.24 -5.50
N THR A 96 -1.29 7.97 -5.15
CA THR A 96 -0.32 7.01 -5.71
C THR A 96 -1.02 5.74 -6.17
N PRO A 97 -2.01 5.83 -7.10
CA PRO A 97 -2.73 4.67 -7.58
C PRO A 97 -1.79 3.69 -8.30
N GLY A 98 -2.19 2.43 -8.35
CA GLY A 98 -1.53 1.41 -9.16
C GLY A 98 -1.34 0.10 -8.44
N HIS A 99 -0.91 0.14 -7.17
CA HIS A 99 -1.02 -1.04 -6.30
C HIS A 99 -2.51 -1.35 -6.04
N SER A 100 -3.25 -0.32 -5.66
CA SER A 100 -4.70 -0.25 -5.66
C SER A 100 -5.14 1.12 -6.22
N PRO A 101 -6.39 1.29 -6.69
CA PRO A 101 -6.85 2.54 -7.29
C PRO A 101 -7.05 3.68 -6.28
N ASP A 102 -7.20 3.38 -4.98
CA ASP A 102 -7.37 4.35 -3.90
C ASP A 102 -6.08 4.64 -3.13
N SER A 103 -4.94 4.09 -3.56
CA SER A 103 -3.65 4.30 -2.91
C SER A 103 -3.23 5.77 -2.87
N ILE A 104 -2.76 6.19 -1.70
CA ILE A 104 -2.15 7.49 -1.42
C ILE A 104 -0.84 7.31 -0.65
N SER A 105 0.05 8.28 -0.78
CA SER A 105 1.18 8.53 0.10
C SER A 105 0.95 9.83 0.88
N LEU A 106 1.58 9.96 2.05
CA LEU A 106 1.50 11.16 2.89
C LEU A 106 2.88 11.78 3.05
N LEU A 107 3.02 13.04 2.64
CA LEU A 107 4.27 13.79 2.74
C LEU A 107 4.24 14.71 3.95
N ASP A 108 5.23 14.54 4.82
CA ASP A 108 5.57 15.52 5.86
C ASP A 108 6.73 16.38 5.35
N GLU A 109 6.43 17.55 4.77
CA GLU A 109 7.48 18.44 4.24
C GLU A 109 8.38 19.01 5.34
N LYS A 110 7.87 19.15 6.57
CA LYS A 110 8.61 19.74 7.69
C LYS A 110 9.62 18.77 8.29
N GLN A 111 9.23 17.50 8.42
CA GLN A 111 10.11 16.42 8.88
C GLN A 111 10.85 15.72 7.73
N ARG A 112 10.51 16.06 6.48
CA ARG A 112 11.08 15.47 5.25
C ARG A 112 10.86 13.95 5.22
N LEU A 113 9.65 13.50 5.61
CA LEU A 113 9.25 12.09 5.66
C LEU A 113 8.19 11.80 4.60
N LEU A 114 8.24 10.61 3.99
CA LEU A 114 7.19 10.10 3.12
C LEU A 114 6.62 8.81 3.70
N PHE A 115 5.36 8.80 4.12
CA PHE A 115 4.61 7.57 4.38
C PHE A 115 4.11 7.04 3.04
N ALA A 116 4.78 6.02 2.52
CA ALA A 116 4.56 5.54 1.15
C ALA A 116 3.39 4.56 1.03
N GLY A 117 3.00 3.91 2.13
CA GLY A 117 2.12 2.75 2.05
C GLY A 117 2.73 1.68 1.15
N ASP A 118 1.90 1.08 0.30
CA ASP A 118 2.28 -0.10 -0.50
C ASP A 118 2.73 0.27 -1.91
N VAL A 119 2.82 1.56 -2.24
CA VAL A 119 3.43 1.99 -3.51
C VAL A 119 4.90 1.58 -3.57
N PHE A 120 5.60 1.54 -2.43
CA PHE A 120 6.98 1.08 -2.36
C PHE A 120 7.37 0.55 -0.97
N TYR A 121 8.03 -0.61 -0.97
CA TYR A 121 8.71 -1.18 0.19
C TYR A 121 9.82 -2.15 -0.27
N PRO A 122 10.91 -2.32 0.50
CA PRO A 122 11.89 -3.37 0.25
C PRO A 122 11.26 -4.75 0.40
N GLY A 123 11.73 -5.72 -0.39
CA GLY A 123 11.12 -7.05 -0.50
C GLY A 123 10.16 -7.19 -1.68
N PRO A 124 9.32 -8.26 -1.68
CA PRO A 124 8.44 -8.56 -2.80
C PRO A 124 7.19 -7.68 -2.82
N ILE A 125 7.17 -6.70 -3.71
CA ILE A 125 6.03 -5.80 -3.91
C ILE A 125 4.95 -6.55 -4.71
N LEU A 126 3.80 -6.74 -4.09
CA LEU A 126 2.70 -7.52 -4.66
C LEU A 126 1.87 -6.65 -5.62
N LEU A 127 1.94 -6.98 -6.92
CA LEU A 127 1.29 -6.27 -8.03
C LEU A 127 0.52 -7.27 -8.92
N TYR A 128 -0.23 -8.16 -8.28
CA TYR A 128 -0.98 -9.24 -8.95
C TYR A 128 -2.48 -9.25 -8.62
N ARG A 129 -2.97 -8.29 -7.83
CA ARG A 129 -4.39 -8.23 -7.47
C ARG A 129 -5.20 -7.66 -8.66
N PRO A 130 -6.48 -8.04 -8.85
CA PRO A 130 -7.28 -7.60 -10.00
C PRO A 130 -7.39 -6.08 -10.19
N GLU A 131 -7.27 -5.32 -9.11
CA GLU A 131 -7.31 -3.86 -9.07
C GLU A 131 -5.97 -3.18 -9.37
N THR A 132 -4.88 -3.95 -9.49
CA THR A 132 -3.56 -3.43 -9.83
C THR A 132 -3.58 -2.84 -11.24
N ASN A 133 -2.94 -1.67 -11.41
CA ASN A 133 -2.73 -1.02 -12.70
C ASN A 133 -1.26 -0.58 -12.82
N LEU A 134 -0.49 -1.27 -13.67
CA LEU A 134 0.95 -1.02 -13.80
C LEU A 134 1.28 0.34 -14.44
N GLN A 135 0.41 0.88 -15.29
CA GLN A 135 0.62 2.20 -15.89
C GLN A 135 0.45 3.30 -14.86
N ASP A 136 -0.57 3.19 -14.00
CA ASP A 136 -0.78 4.14 -12.91
C ASP A 136 0.29 3.96 -11.83
N TYR A 137 0.72 2.73 -11.55
CA TYR A 137 1.82 2.43 -10.63
C TYR A 137 3.14 3.09 -11.08
N LEU A 138 3.49 2.97 -12.37
CA LEU A 138 4.67 3.65 -12.93
C LEU A 138 4.56 5.17 -12.80
N LYS A 139 3.42 5.77 -13.16
CA LYS A 139 3.20 7.23 -13.01
C LYS A 139 3.30 7.67 -11.55
N SER A 140 2.80 6.86 -10.62
CA SER A 140 2.90 7.13 -9.19
C SER A 140 4.34 7.13 -8.71
N LEU A 141 5.14 6.14 -9.11
CA LEU A 141 6.57 6.12 -8.82
C LEU A 141 7.31 7.30 -9.46
N GLU A 142 7.03 7.62 -10.72
CA GLU A 142 7.59 8.79 -11.42
C GLU A 142 7.29 10.08 -10.65
N LYS A 143 6.02 10.30 -10.24
CA LYS A 143 5.64 11.45 -9.43
C LYS A 143 6.41 11.50 -8.10
N LEU A 144 6.59 10.36 -7.43
CA LEU A 144 7.37 10.31 -6.19
C LEU A 144 8.86 10.61 -6.43
N THR A 145 9.42 10.32 -7.61
CA THR A 145 10.80 10.70 -7.95
C THR A 145 11.00 12.22 -7.95
N GLU A 146 9.99 12.99 -8.36
CA GLU A 146 10.06 14.45 -8.46
C GLU A 146 10.19 15.12 -7.09
N ILE A 147 9.70 14.47 -6.04
CA ILE A 147 9.73 14.99 -4.66
C ILE A 147 10.84 14.38 -3.80
N CYS A 148 11.64 13.44 -4.33
CA CYS A 148 12.70 12.77 -3.57
C CYS A 148 13.70 13.76 -2.94
N SER A 149 13.93 14.93 -3.55
CA SER A 149 14.80 15.98 -2.98
C SER A 149 14.24 16.63 -1.70
N LYS A 150 12.92 16.54 -1.49
CA LYS A 150 12.22 17.03 -0.30
C LYS A 150 12.16 16.01 0.84
N ILE A 151 12.61 14.79 0.61
CA ILE A 151 12.46 13.66 1.53
C ILE A 151 13.86 13.22 1.98
N ASP A 152 14.03 12.95 3.27
CA ASP A 152 15.21 12.30 3.83
C ASP A 152 14.95 10.80 4.05
N LEU A 153 13.71 10.44 4.38
CA LEU A 153 13.33 9.08 4.74
C LEU A 153 11.95 8.69 4.20
N ILE A 154 11.85 7.50 3.65
CA ILE A 154 10.58 6.86 3.31
C ILE A 154 10.22 5.89 4.44
N LEU A 155 8.96 5.92 4.85
CA LEU A 155 8.32 5.00 5.77
C LEU A 155 7.39 4.08 4.95
N PRO A 156 7.85 2.87 4.57
CA PRO A 156 7.10 1.95 3.73
C PRO A 156 5.97 1.26 4.50
N GLY A 157 5.02 0.65 3.77
CA GLY A 157 3.96 -0.17 4.36
C GLY A 157 4.44 -1.49 4.98
N HIS A 158 5.54 -2.07 4.47
CA HIS A 158 5.98 -3.42 4.82
C HIS A 158 7.50 -3.54 5.08
N ASN A 159 7.86 -4.66 5.72
CA ASN A 159 9.19 -5.22 5.90
C ASN A 159 10.16 -4.46 6.81
N ILE A 160 10.61 -3.26 6.42
CA ILE A 160 11.60 -2.51 7.21
C ILE A 160 11.09 -1.11 7.56
N PRO A 161 11.46 -0.53 8.72
CA PRO A 161 10.83 0.68 9.21
C PRO A 161 11.13 1.92 8.37
N ASN A 162 12.22 1.91 7.58
CA ASN A 162 12.57 3.04 6.73
C ASN A 162 13.55 2.72 5.61
N VAL A 163 13.52 3.55 4.56
CA VAL A 163 14.39 3.46 3.38
C VAL A 163 14.81 4.82 2.81
N GLU A 164 15.93 4.81 2.09
CA GLU A 164 16.44 5.97 1.37
C GLU A 164 15.59 6.28 0.11
N PRO A 165 15.31 7.57 -0.17
CA PRO A 165 14.56 8.02 -1.35
C PRO A 165 15.05 7.50 -2.70
N LYS A 166 16.36 7.23 -2.83
CA LYS A 166 16.97 6.71 -4.06
C LYS A 166 16.34 5.39 -4.54
N LEU A 167 15.75 4.61 -3.63
CA LEU A 167 15.11 3.35 -4.01
C LEU A 167 13.81 3.55 -4.79
N ILE A 168 13.08 4.66 -4.61
CA ILE A 168 11.92 4.99 -5.45
C ILE A 168 12.37 5.28 -6.89
N ILE A 169 13.48 6.00 -7.06
CA ILE A 169 14.05 6.28 -8.39
C ILE A 169 14.41 4.95 -9.08
N LYS A 170 15.06 4.05 -8.34
CA LYS A 170 15.39 2.70 -8.81
C LYS A 170 14.12 1.90 -9.15
N ALA A 171 13.08 1.97 -8.33
CA ALA A 171 11.81 1.29 -8.56
C ALA A 171 11.10 1.80 -9.83
N ALA A 172 11.08 3.11 -10.06
CA ALA A 172 10.49 3.70 -11.27
C ALA A 172 11.21 3.22 -12.54
N GLN A 173 12.55 3.12 -12.51
CA GLN A 173 13.34 2.55 -13.60
C GLN A 173 13.05 1.06 -13.79
N ALA A 174 13.06 0.30 -12.69
CA ALA A 174 12.85 -1.13 -12.67
C ALA A 174 11.48 -1.54 -13.23
N ILE A 175 10.39 -0.92 -12.77
CA ILE A 175 9.06 -1.28 -13.28
C ILE A 175 8.92 -0.93 -14.77
N ARG A 176 9.54 0.16 -15.22
CA ARG A 176 9.58 0.52 -16.64
C ARG A 176 10.31 -0.53 -17.48
N GLU A 177 11.39 -1.11 -16.97
CA GLU A 177 12.07 -2.21 -17.66
C GLU A 177 11.21 -3.47 -17.74
N VAL A 178 10.53 -3.82 -16.64
CA VAL A 178 9.61 -4.95 -16.57
C VAL A 178 8.48 -4.81 -17.60
N MET A 179 7.81 -3.65 -17.61
CA MET A 179 6.72 -3.34 -18.55
C MET A 179 7.18 -3.30 -20.03
N ASN A 180 8.46 -3.09 -20.28
CA ASN A 180 9.03 -3.11 -21.64
C ASN A 180 9.63 -4.47 -22.02
N GLY A 181 9.43 -5.51 -21.21
CA GLY A 181 9.98 -6.85 -21.47
C GLY A 181 11.51 -6.91 -21.42
N LYS A 182 12.16 -5.97 -20.72
CA LYS A 182 13.63 -5.89 -20.61
C LYS A 182 14.18 -6.64 -19.39
N SER A 183 13.31 -7.22 -18.57
CA SER A 183 13.65 -7.83 -17.30
C SER A 183 13.36 -9.32 -17.30
N MET A 184 14.25 -10.11 -16.73
CA MET A 184 14.06 -11.55 -16.56
C MET A 184 13.26 -11.83 -15.29
N ALA A 185 12.19 -12.61 -15.43
CA ALA A 185 11.39 -13.07 -14.29
C ALA A 185 11.83 -14.46 -13.80
N LYS A 186 11.55 -14.74 -12.53
CA LYS A 186 11.44 -16.09 -11.99
C LYS A 186 9.97 -16.40 -11.72
N LYS A 187 9.54 -17.63 -12.02
CA LYS A 187 8.23 -18.13 -11.59
C LYS A 187 8.30 -18.39 -10.09
N ILE A 188 7.34 -17.89 -9.32
CA ILE A 188 7.26 -18.18 -7.87
C ILE A 188 6.48 -19.45 -7.59
N ASP A 189 6.55 -19.93 -6.34
CA ASP A 189 6.05 -21.24 -5.91
C ASP A 189 4.54 -21.46 -6.11
N ASP A 190 3.77 -20.38 -6.25
CA ASP A 190 2.32 -20.48 -6.54
C ASP A 190 2.01 -20.92 -7.98
N GLY A 191 3.01 -20.94 -8.87
CA GLY A 191 2.87 -21.34 -10.27
C GLY A 191 2.06 -20.36 -11.13
N LYS A 192 1.64 -19.21 -10.59
CA LYS A 192 0.80 -18.21 -11.24
C LYS A 192 1.58 -16.94 -11.54
N HIS A 193 2.30 -16.39 -10.57
CA HIS A 193 2.91 -15.07 -10.70
C HIS A 193 4.40 -15.14 -11.06
N ASN A 194 4.89 -14.01 -11.58
CA ASN A 194 6.29 -13.81 -11.94
C ASN A 194 6.92 -12.80 -10.97
N GLU A 195 8.12 -13.12 -10.47
CA GLU A 195 8.92 -12.20 -9.66
C GLU A 195 10.08 -11.61 -10.48
N TYR A 196 10.20 -10.29 -10.45
CA TYR A 196 11.26 -9.50 -11.08
C TYR A 196 12.14 -8.86 -10.00
N SER A 197 13.33 -9.40 -9.76
CA SER A 197 14.20 -8.97 -8.65
C SER A 197 15.18 -7.86 -9.02
N TYR A 198 15.33 -6.88 -8.13
CA TYR A 198 16.19 -5.69 -8.32
C TYR A 198 17.15 -5.41 -7.15
N GLY A 199 17.44 -6.42 -6.32
CA GLY A 199 18.31 -6.30 -5.15
C GLY A 199 17.48 -6.14 -3.88
N GLU A 200 17.25 -4.89 -3.46
CA GLU A 200 16.53 -4.56 -2.22
C GLU A 200 15.02 -4.81 -2.31
N PHE A 201 14.47 -4.89 -3.51
CA PHE A 201 13.06 -5.14 -3.76
C PHE A 201 12.87 -6.02 -5.01
N SER A 202 11.67 -6.55 -5.15
CA SER A 202 11.20 -7.23 -6.35
C SER A 202 9.74 -6.86 -6.65
N PHE A 203 9.30 -7.11 -7.87
CA PHE A 203 7.87 -7.01 -8.24
C PHE A 203 7.32 -8.39 -8.48
N VAL A 204 6.25 -8.76 -7.77
CA VAL A 204 5.49 -9.99 -8.01
C VAL A 204 4.25 -9.61 -8.82
N ILE A 205 4.21 -9.98 -10.09
CA ILE A 205 3.23 -9.50 -11.06
C ILE A 205 2.44 -10.68 -11.64
N ASP A 206 1.13 -10.48 -11.84
CA ASP A 206 0.35 -11.34 -12.71
C ASP A 206 0.79 -11.12 -14.16
N PRO A 207 1.32 -12.14 -14.86
CA PRO A 207 1.83 -11.99 -16.21
C PRO A 207 0.79 -11.48 -17.22
N SER A 208 -0.50 -11.58 -16.91
CA SER A 208 -1.58 -11.04 -17.75
C SER A 208 -1.69 -9.52 -17.72
N PHE A 209 -0.99 -8.83 -16.81
CA PHE A 209 -0.96 -7.37 -16.72
C PHE A 209 0.11 -6.71 -17.59
N LEU A 210 1.01 -7.50 -18.19
CA LEU A 210 2.15 -7.05 -19.00
C LEU A 210 1.84 -7.09 -20.51
#